data_AF-A0A829QAJ1-F1
#
_entry.id   AF-A0A829QAJ1-F1
#
_cell.length_a   1.000
_cell.length_b   1.000
_cell.length_c   1.000
_cell.angle_alpha   90.00
_cell.angle_beta   90.00
_cell.angle_gamma   90.00
#
_symmetry.space_group_name_H-M   'P 1'
#
loop_
_entity.id
_entity.type
_entity.pdbx_description
1 polymer ?
#
loop_
_entity_poly.entity_id
_entity_poly.type
_entity_poly.pdbx_seq_one_letter_code
_entity_poly.pdbx_strand_id
1 'polypeptide(L)'
;MLAMLDERESSAPSDELAQLTGIRTGNTEAPTDVTLGRLLPDFHRPDQDGTSSIEAVSGLNSALRSLYEPEIIDAKREAGQRLLRTLPADGGRFELSETDAQAWLTALNDVRLALGAMLGIDSEGPQELAVDDPMAGHMDIYHWLTVMQELLVLALMGKSAV
;
A
#
# COMPACT_ATOMS: atom_id res chain seq x y z
N MET A 1 6.82 -0.45 -6.56
CA MET A 1 5.66 -1.05 -5.86
C MET A 1 5.43 -2.50 -6.27
N LEU A 2 4.94 -2.81 -7.49
CA LEU A 2 4.61 -4.20 -7.87
C LEU A 2 5.79 -5.17 -7.68
N ALA A 3 6.98 -4.82 -8.18
CA ALA A 3 8.18 -5.63 -7.97
C ALA A 3 8.54 -5.84 -6.49
N MET A 4 8.26 -4.85 -5.62
CA MET A 4 8.50 -4.97 -4.17
C MET A 4 7.51 -5.93 -3.53
N LEU A 5 6.26 -5.95 -4.00
CA LEU A 5 5.25 -6.91 -3.54
C LEU A 5 5.58 -8.33 -4.02
N ASP A 6 6.09 -8.47 -5.25
CA ASP A 6 6.55 -9.75 -5.80
C ASP A 6 7.75 -10.29 -5.00
N GLU A 7 8.72 -9.44 -4.68
CA GLU A 7 9.86 -9.79 -3.85
C GLU A 7 9.42 -10.21 -2.44
N ARG A 8 8.47 -9.46 -1.84
CA ARG A 8 7.91 -9.77 -0.53
C ARG A 8 7.17 -11.11 -0.49
N GLU A 9 6.39 -11.43 -1.51
CA GLU A 9 5.73 -12.74 -1.59
C GLU A 9 6.75 -13.86 -1.82
N SER A 10 7.73 -13.66 -2.70
CA SER A 10 8.74 -14.69 -3.03
C SER A 10 9.68 -15.03 -1.88
N SER A 11 9.84 -14.13 -0.92
CA SER A 11 10.66 -14.31 0.29
C SER A 11 9.91 -14.98 1.44
N ALA A 12 8.59 -15.21 1.31
CA ALA A 12 7.82 -15.90 2.32
C ALA A 12 8.32 -17.36 2.48
N PRO A 13 8.41 -17.88 3.72
CA PRO A 13 8.81 -19.25 3.94
C PRO A 13 7.77 -20.21 3.34
N SER A 14 8.21 -21.07 2.43
CA SER A 14 7.43 -22.22 1.95
C SER A 14 7.77 -23.44 2.79
N ASP A 15 6.80 -23.97 3.51
CA ASP A 15 6.93 -25.23 4.23
C ASP A 15 6.41 -26.43 3.39
N GLU A 16 6.76 -27.65 3.81
CA GLU A 16 6.35 -28.88 3.12
C GLU A 16 4.82 -29.06 3.13
N LEU A 17 4.13 -28.54 4.15
CA LEU A 17 2.68 -28.63 4.26
C LEU A 17 1.98 -27.73 3.24
N ALA A 18 2.49 -26.53 3.00
CA ALA A 18 2.03 -25.60 1.97
C ALA A 18 2.20 -26.21 0.58
N GLN A 19 3.30 -26.92 0.32
CA GLN A 19 3.51 -27.64 -0.94
C GLN A 19 2.52 -28.80 -1.12
N LEU A 20 2.17 -29.49 -0.03
CA LEU A 20 1.24 -30.62 -0.06
C LEU A 20 -0.24 -30.19 -0.15
N THR A 21 -0.60 -29.07 0.48
CA THR A 21 -1.99 -28.60 0.61
C THR A 21 -2.36 -27.51 -0.38
N GLY A 22 -1.37 -26.83 -0.98
CA GLY A 22 -1.58 -25.63 -1.80
C GLY A 22 -1.94 -24.38 -1.01
N ILE A 23 -1.95 -24.44 0.34
CA ILE A 23 -2.22 -23.29 1.19
C ILE A 23 -0.97 -22.42 1.23
N ARG A 24 -1.06 -21.18 0.73
CA ARG A 24 0.02 -20.20 0.81
C ARG A 24 0.06 -19.59 2.21
N THR A 25 1.23 -19.59 2.83
CA THR A 25 1.52 -18.87 4.07
C THR A 25 2.39 -17.66 3.76
N GLY A 26 2.03 -16.51 4.32
CA GLY A 26 2.81 -15.29 4.24
C GLY A 26 3.96 -15.26 5.24
N ASN A 27 4.70 -14.15 5.20
CA ASN A 27 5.77 -13.86 6.15
C ASN A 27 5.23 -13.76 7.58
N THR A 28 6.04 -14.17 8.55
CA THR A 28 5.75 -14.01 9.98
C THR A 28 6.34 -12.71 10.53
N GLU A 29 7.47 -12.26 9.97
CA GLU A 29 8.16 -11.03 10.36
C GLU A 29 7.61 -9.81 9.61
N ALA A 30 7.62 -8.65 10.25
CA ALA A 30 7.23 -7.39 9.62
C ALA A 30 8.20 -6.99 8.51
N PRO A 31 7.75 -6.24 7.48
CA PRO A 31 8.66 -5.68 6.49
C PRO A 31 9.71 -4.77 7.15
N THR A 32 10.97 -4.90 6.75
CA THR A 32 12.08 -4.06 7.23
C THR A 32 12.20 -2.75 6.45
N ASP A 33 11.77 -2.75 5.18
CA ASP A 33 11.68 -1.56 4.36
C ASP A 33 10.50 -0.68 4.79
N VAL A 34 10.74 0.63 4.93
CA VAL A 34 9.74 1.59 5.41
C VAL A 34 8.53 1.72 4.47
N THR A 35 8.76 1.55 3.17
CA THR A 35 7.71 1.64 2.14
C THR A 35 6.78 0.44 2.24
N LEU A 36 7.34 -0.78 2.27
CA LEU A 36 6.57 -2.01 2.48
C LEU A 36 5.89 -2.02 3.85
N GLY A 37 6.53 -1.53 4.91
CA GLY A 37 5.93 -1.42 6.23
C GLY A 37 4.69 -0.50 6.23
N ARG A 38 4.66 0.53 5.37
CA ARG A 38 3.48 1.39 5.20
C ARG A 38 2.37 0.72 4.39
N LEU A 39 2.74 -0.11 3.40
CA LEU A 39 1.79 -0.84 2.55
C LEU A 39 1.19 -2.07 3.27
N LEU A 40 1.99 -2.74 4.09
CA LEU A 40 1.67 -3.97 4.83
C LEU A 40 1.91 -3.74 6.33
N PRO A 41 1.14 -2.84 6.96
CA PRO A 41 1.32 -2.51 8.37
C PRO A 41 0.92 -3.69 9.28
N ASP A 42 1.30 -3.59 10.54
CA ASP A 42 0.75 -4.46 11.58
C ASP A 42 -0.78 -4.31 11.70
N PHE A 43 -1.45 -5.43 11.99
CA PHE A 43 -2.90 -5.47 12.19
C PHE A 43 -3.31 -4.76 13.49
N HIS A 44 -2.50 -4.91 14.54
CA HIS A 44 -2.70 -4.29 15.84
C HIS A 44 -1.48 -3.47 16.24
N ARG A 45 -1.74 -2.29 16.83
CA ARG A 45 -0.66 -1.50 17.42
C ARG A 45 -0.48 -1.85 18.91
N PRO A 46 0.76 -1.94 19.42
CA PRO A 46 1.00 -2.28 20.82
C PRO A 46 0.37 -1.31 21.83
N ASP A 47 0.14 -0.06 21.43
CA ASP A 47 -0.40 1.02 22.26
C ASP A 47 -1.95 1.09 22.28
N GLN A 48 -2.65 0.35 21.41
CA GLN A 48 -4.10 0.45 21.29
C GLN A 48 -4.89 -0.22 22.41
N ASP A 49 -4.46 -1.41 22.87
CA ASP A 49 -5.28 -2.23 23.77
C ASP A 49 -4.97 -2.04 25.27
N GLY A 50 -3.84 -1.42 25.63
CA GLY A 50 -3.45 -1.06 27.02
C GLY A 50 -3.36 -2.22 28.04
N THR A 51 -3.79 -3.41 27.67
CA THR A 51 -3.99 -4.60 28.51
C THR A 51 -3.19 -5.80 28.01
N SER A 52 -2.94 -5.87 26.70
CA SER A 52 -2.08 -6.89 26.08
C SER A 52 -0.60 -6.52 26.22
N SER A 53 0.25 -7.50 26.51
CA SER A 53 1.70 -7.30 26.50
C SER A 53 2.22 -7.09 25.08
N ILE A 54 3.35 -6.40 24.94
CA ILE A 54 4.01 -6.17 23.64
C ILE A 54 4.32 -7.50 22.93
N GLU A 55 4.75 -8.52 23.68
CA GLU A 55 5.02 -9.86 23.16
C GLU A 55 3.76 -10.53 22.62
N ALA A 56 2.63 -10.41 23.31
CA ALA A 56 1.36 -10.97 22.87
C ALA A 56 0.86 -10.31 21.57
N VAL A 57 0.97 -8.98 21.47
CA VAL A 57 0.61 -8.23 20.25
C VAL A 57 1.52 -8.60 19.09
N SER A 58 2.82 -8.71 19.32
CA SER A 58 3.80 -9.12 18.31
C SER A 58 3.51 -10.54 17.78
N GLY A 59 3.25 -11.49 18.68
CA GLY A 59 2.87 -12.85 18.32
C GLY A 59 1.58 -12.91 17.50
N LEU A 60 0.57 -12.11 17.88
CA LEU A 60 -0.68 -12.01 17.13
C LEU A 60 -0.47 -11.43 15.72
N ASN A 61 0.26 -10.32 15.60
CA ASN A 61 0.59 -9.72 14.30
C ASN A 61 1.36 -10.69 13.41
N SER A 62 2.28 -11.47 13.99
CA SER A 62 3.03 -12.49 13.27
C SER A 62 2.12 -13.56 12.67
N ALA A 63 1.17 -14.07 13.46
CA ALA A 63 0.22 -15.08 13.01
C ALA A 63 -0.75 -14.52 11.94
N LEU A 64 -1.29 -13.32 12.16
CA LEU A 64 -2.21 -12.69 11.21
C LEU A 64 -1.54 -12.39 9.87
N ARG A 65 -0.29 -11.93 9.89
CA ARG A 65 0.50 -11.71 8.68
C ARG A 65 0.70 -13.00 7.89
N SER A 66 1.07 -14.08 8.57
CA SER A 66 1.24 -15.38 7.91
C SER A 66 -0.05 -15.87 7.26
N LEU A 67 -1.21 -15.55 7.83
CA LEU A 67 -2.51 -15.94 7.28
C LEU A 67 -3.01 -15.03 6.14
N TYR A 68 -2.89 -13.71 6.29
CA TYR A 68 -3.60 -12.74 5.44
C TYR A 68 -2.69 -11.95 4.48
N GLU A 69 -1.38 -11.86 4.74
CA GLU A 69 -0.46 -11.09 3.87
C GLU A 69 -0.52 -11.56 2.39
N PRO A 70 -0.62 -12.86 2.06
CA PRO A 70 -0.72 -13.30 0.67
C PRO A 70 -1.93 -12.71 -0.07
N GLU A 71 -3.12 -12.73 0.56
CA GLU A 71 -4.34 -12.20 -0.03
C GLU A 71 -4.29 -10.67 -0.17
N ILE A 72 -3.70 -9.98 0.82
CA ILE A 72 -3.48 -8.53 0.76
C ILE A 72 -2.54 -8.19 -0.40
N ILE A 73 -1.43 -8.91 -0.56
CA ILE A 73 -0.49 -8.72 -1.66
C ILE A 73 -1.18 -8.92 -3.01
N ASP A 74 -1.98 -9.98 -3.15
CA ASP A 74 -2.73 -10.24 -4.39
C ASP A 74 -3.70 -9.12 -4.73
N ALA A 75 -4.46 -8.63 -3.75
CA ALA A 75 -5.40 -7.52 -3.96
C ALA A 75 -4.68 -6.24 -4.40
N LYS A 76 -3.54 -5.91 -3.78
CA LYS A 76 -2.72 -4.75 -4.17
C LYS A 76 -2.12 -4.89 -5.55
N ARG A 77 -1.64 -6.09 -5.88
CA ARG A 77 -1.09 -6.42 -7.20
C ARG A 77 -2.17 -6.31 -8.27
N GLU A 78 -3.35 -6.86 -8.04
CA GLU A 78 -4.48 -6.78 -8.96
C GLU A 78 -4.85 -5.32 -9.24
N ALA A 79 -4.99 -4.50 -8.19
CA ALA A 79 -5.29 -3.08 -8.32
C ALA A 79 -4.24 -2.33 -9.15
N GLY A 80 -2.95 -2.54 -8.84
CA GLY A 80 -1.84 -1.91 -9.58
C GLY A 80 -1.78 -2.36 -11.04
N GLN A 81 -1.93 -3.65 -11.31
CA GLN A 81 -1.96 -4.17 -12.69
C GLN A 81 -3.16 -3.65 -13.47
N ARG A 82 -4.32 -3.53 -12.82
CA ARG A 82 -5.53 -3.02 -13.46
C ARG A 82 -5.42 -1.55 -13.80
N LEU A 83 -4.83 -0.74 -12.92
CA LEU A 83 -4.45 0.64 -13.23
C LEU A 83 -3.56 0.69 -14.48
N LEU A 84 -2.48 -0.11 -14.52
CA LEU A 84 -1.57 -0.14 -15.67
C LEU A 84 -2.26 -0.58 -16.98
N ARG A 85 -3.18 -1.56 -16.92
CA ARG A 85 -3.93 -2.01 -18.10
C ARG A 85 -4.91 -0.97 -18.64
N THR A 86 -5.42 -0.09 -17.77
CA THR A 86 -6.48 0.88 -18.11
C THR A 86 -5.92 2.29 -18.33
N LEU A 87 -4.66 2.53 -17.99
CA LEU A 87 -3.94 3.76 -18.31
C LEU A 87 -3.54 3.77 -19.80
N PRO A 88 -3.98 4.77 -20.60
CA PRO A 88 -3.55 4.91 -21.98
C PRO A 88 -2.04 5.16 -22.09
N ALA A 89 -1.35 4.48 -23.01
CA ALA A 89 0.10 4.59 -23.18
C ALA A 89 0.58 6.02 -23.50
N ASP A 90 -0.21 6.77 -24.28
CA ASP A 90 0.09 8.16 -24.65
C ASP A 90 -0.50 9.18 -23.66
N GLY A 91 -1.15 8.71 -22.60
CA GLY A 91 -1.91 9.55 -21.66
C GLY A 91 -3.16 10.19 -22.31
N GLY A 92 -3.59 11.31 -21.75
CA GLY A 92 -4.75 12.07 -22.23
C GLY A 92 -6.06 11.73 -21.52
N ARG A 93 -7.18 12.10 -22.15
CA ARG A 93 -8.52 11.89 -21.59
C ARG A 93 -8.96 10.44 -21.80
N PHE A 94 -9.41 9.81 -20.73
CA PHE A 94 -10.00 8.49 -20.75
C PHE A 94 -11.14 8.43 -19.73
N GLU A 95 -11.94 7.37 -19.80
CA GLU A 95 -13.05 7.12 -18.91
C GLU A 95 -12.81 5.80 -18.17
N LEU A 96 -13.26 5.73 -16.93
CA LEU A 96 -13.15 4.54 -16.10
C LEU A 96 -14.54 4.01 -15.80
N SER A 97 -14.68 2.68 -15.85
CA SER A 97 -15.82 2.04 -15.18
C SER A 97 -15.72 2.27 -13.67
N GLU A 98 -16.83 2.18 -12.94
CA GLU A 98 -16.81 2.30 -11.47
C GLU A 98 -15.84 1.29 -10.83
N THR A 99 -15.84 0.06 -11.34
CA THR A 99 -14.93 -0.98 -10.86
C THR A 99 -13.47 -0.65 -11.16
N ASP A 100 -13.14 -0.06 -12.32
CA ASP A 100 -11.76 0.37 -12.61
C ASP A 100 -11.38 1.55 -11.72
N ALA A 101 -12.28 2.51 -11.51
CA ALA A 101 -12.07 3.65 -10.63
C ALA A 101 -11.77 3.22 -9.18
N GLN A 102 -12.43 2.17 -8.66
CA GLN A 102 -12.10 1.59 -7.36
C GLN A 102 -10.67 0.99 -7.34
N ALA A 103 -10.27 0.27 -8.39
CA ALA A 103 -8.91 -0.26 -8.50
C ALA A 103 -7.86 0.85 -8.59
N TRP A 104 -8.16 1.92 -9.34
CA TRP A 104 -7.33 3.12 -9.40
C TRP A 104 -7.19 3.78 -8.03
N LEU A 105 -8.29 3.90 -7.28
CA LEU A 105 -8.26 4.47 -5.94
C LEU A 105 -7.31 3.70 -5.01
N THR A 106 -7.42 2.38 -4.98
CA THR A 106 -6.52 1.51 -4.19
C THR A 106 -5.07 1.67 -4.64
N ALA A 107 -4.79 1.59 -5.94
CA ALA A 107 -3.43 1.68 -6.47
C ALA A 107 -2.79 3.07 -6.26
N LEU A 108 -3.51 4.16 -6.48
CA LEU A 108 -3.05 5.52 -6.23
C LEU A 108 -2.76 5.74 -4.74
N ASN A 109 -3.63 5.24 -3.86
CA ASN A 109 -3.40 5.30 -2.42
C ASN A 109 -2.13 4.54 -2.02
N ASP A 110 -1.90 3.34 -2.57
CA ASP A 110 -0.70 2.57 -2.28
C ASP A 110 0.57 3.28 -2.77
N VAL A 111 0.56 3.85 -3.97
CA VAL A 111 1.69 4.65 -4.47
C VAL A 111 1.91 5.89 -3.59
N ARG A 112 0.86 6.58 -3.17
CA ARG A 112 0.93 7.74 -2.27
C ARG A 112 1.51 7.36 -0.91
N LEU A 113 1.07 6.25 -0.32
CA LEU A 113 1.58 5.75 0.95
C LEU A 113 3.05 5.36 0.87
N ALA A 114 3.43 4.68 -0.20
CA ALA A 114 4.81 4.31 -0.48
C ALA A 114 5.71 5.55 -0.59
N LEU A 115 5.28 6.53 -1.38
CA LEU A 115 6.03 7.77 -1.58
C LEU A 115 6.11 8.60 -0.29
N GLY A 116 5.01 8.69 0.47
CA GLY A 116 4.99 9.37 1.76
C GLY A 116 5.94 8.74 2.78
N ALA A 117 6.04 7.40 2.83
CA ALA A 117 7.00 6.72 3.69
C ALA A 117 8.45 7.03 3.28
N MET A 118 8.74 7.03 1.98
CA MET A 118 10.07 7.40 1.47
C MET A 118 10.46 8.85 1.79
N LEU A 119 9.47 9.76 1.78
CA LEU A 119 9.65 11.18 2.11
C LEU A 119 9.64 11.46 3.62
N GLY A 120 9.42 10.45 4.47
CA GLY A 120 9.30 10.64 5.92
C GLY A 120 8.08 11.46 6.34
N ILE A 121 6.99 11.40 5.56
CA ILE A 121 5.75 12.12 5.85
C ILE A 121 4.94 11.36 6.91
N ASP A 122 4.83 11.96 8.08
CA ASP A 122 3.94 11.54 9.17
C ASP A 122 3.19 12.76 9.77
N SER A 123 2.62 12.64 10.97
CA SER A 123 1.88 13.73 11.61
C SER A 123 2.75 14.95 11.96
N GLU A 124 4.05 14.75 12.15
CA GLU A 124 5.04 15.78 12.51
C GLU A 124 6.03 16.05 11.36
N GLY A 125 5.89 15.33 10.24
CA GLY A 125 6.78 15.39 9.10
C GLY A 125 6.70 16.70 8.30
N PRO A 126 7.67 16.93 7.39
CA PRO A 126 7.74 18.14 6.60
C PRO A 126 6.55 18.26 5.64
N GLN A 127 5.91 19.43 5.61
CA GLN A 127 4.87 19.77 4.63
C GLN A 127 5.45 20.25 3.31
N GLU A 128 6.69 20.74 3.32
CA GLU A 128 7.45 21.18 2.15
C GLU A 128 8.91 20.81 2.34
N LEU A 129 9.61 20.55 1.23
CA LEU A 129 11.07 20.37 1.20
C LEU A 129 11.72 21.63 0.64
N ALA A 130 13.00 21.83 0.95
CA ALA A 130 13.77 22.93 0.35
C ALA A 130 13.86 22.74 -1.17
N VAL A 131 13.91 23.84 -1.93
CA VAL A 131 13.93 23.80 -3.41
C VAL A 131 15.14 23.06 -3.96
N ASP A 132 16.25 23.06 -3.23
CA ASP A 132 17.49 22.34 -3.54
C ASP A 132 17.54 20.91 -3.00
N ASP A 133 16.50 20.45 -2.29
CA ASP A 133 16.39 19.07 -1.84
C ASP A 133 16.24 18.12 -3.05
N PRO A 134 17.07 17.07 -3.17
CA PRO A 134 16.94 16.10 -4.25
C PRO A 134 15.55 15.45 -4.37
N MET A 135 14.80 15.38 -3.26
CA MET A 135 13.46 14.80 -3.18
C MET A 135 12.34 15.83 -3.36
N ALA A 136 12.62 17.11 -3.60
CA ALA A 136 11.60 18.15 -3.78
C ALA A 136 10.58 17.78 -4.88
N GLY A 137 11.03 17.27 -6.02
CA GLY A 137 10.12 16.83 -7.10
C GLY A 137 9.24 15.62 -6.72
N HIS A 138 9.69 14.78 -5.78
CA HIS A 138 8.88 13.68 -5.25
C HIS A 138 7.77 14.20 -4.33
N MET A 139 8.01 15.31 -3.62
CA MET A 139 7.00 15.97 -2.78
C MET A 139 5.84 16.51 -3.63
N ASP A 140 6.14 17.11 -4.78
CA ASP A 140 5.10 17.58 -5.72
C ASP A 140 4.23 16.43 -6.23
N ILE A 141 4.83 15.28 -6.54
CA ILE A 141 4.11 14.07 -6.95
C ILE A 141 3.23 13.56 -5.80
N TYR A 142 3.72 13.56 -4.56
CA TYR A 142 2.94 13.15 -3.40
C TYR A 142 1.70 14.03 -3.20
N HIS A 143 1.86 15.35 -3.30
CA HIS A 143 0.75 16.30 -3.23
C HIS A 143 -0.24 16.10 -4.37
N TRP A 144 0.26 15.94 -5.60
CA TRP A 144 -0.60 15.66 -6.75
C TRP A 144 -1.40 14.36 -6.56
N LEU A 145 -0.77 13.27 -6.10
CA LEU A 145 -1.47 12.01 -5.79
C LEU A 145 -2.54 12.19 -4.72
N THR A 146 -2.29 13.03 -3.72
CA THR A 146 -3.26 13.34 -2.65
C THR A 146 -4.50 14.01 -3.24
N VAL A 147 -4.32 15.02 -4.10
CA VAL A 147 -5.43 15.69 -4.78
C VAL A 147 -6.16 14.73 -5.73
N MET A 148 -5.43 13.95 -6.53
CA MET A 148 -6.03 12.98 -7.44
C MET A 148 -6.89 11.93 -6.72
N GLN A 149 -6.42 11.45 -5.56
CA GLN A 149 -7.18 10.53 -4.72
C GLN A 149 -8.48 11.18 -4.21
N GLU A 150 -8.41 12.42 -3.73
CA GLU A 150 -9.59 13.17 -3.30
C GLU A 150 -10.61 13.35 -4.44
N LEU A 151 -10.16 13.79 -5.61
CA LEU A 151 -11.01 13.98 -6.79
C LEU A 151 -11.71 12.69 -7.21
N LEU A 152 -10.99 11.57 -7.20
CA LEU A 152 -11.54 10.26 -7.55
C LEU A 152 -12.57 9.77 -6.53
N VAL A 153 -12.33 10.00 -5.24
CA VAL A 153 -13.31 9.71 -4.17
C VAL A 153 -14.58 10.54 -4.37
N LEU A 154 -14.45 11.85 -4.60
CA LEU A 154 -15.61 12.72 -4.82
C LEU A 154 -16.43 12.26 -6.04
N ALA A 155 -15.74 11.92 -7.15
CA ALA A 155 -16.39 11.40 -8.34
C ALA A 155 -17.16 10.09 -8.07
N LEU A 156 -16.55 9.14 -7.36
CA LEU A 156 -17.21 7.88 -6.95
C LEU A 156 -18.39 8.10 -6.00
N MET A 157 -18.36 9.15 -5.18
CA MET A 157 -19.48 9.55 -4.32
C MET A 157 -20.59 10.31 -5.07
N GLY A 158 -20.43 10.56 -6.38
CA GLY A 158 -21.36 11.38 -7.16
C GLY A 158 -21.36 12.86 -6.79
N LYS A 159 -20.29 13.34 -6.15
CA LYS A 159 -20.11 14.76 -5.78
C LYS A 159 -19.22 15.43 -6.81
N SER A 160 -19.59 16.64 -7.24
CA SER A 160 -18.69 17.44 -8.06
C SER A 160 -17.50 17.88 -7.21
N ALA A 161 -16.28 17.56 -7.64
CA ALA A 161 -15.13 18.37 -7.28
C ALA A 161 -15.39 19.76 -7.88
N VAL A 162 -15.25 20.81 -7.06
CA VAL A 162 -15.56 22.19 -7.43
C VAL A 162 -14.65 22.67 -8.55
#